data_AF-A0A7R9FBV0-F1
#
_entry.id   AF-A0A7R9FBV0-F1
#
_cell.length_a   1.000
_cell.length_b   1.000
_cell.length_c   1.000
_cell.angle_alpha   90.00
_cell.angle_beta   90.00
_cell.angle_gamma   90.00
#
_symmetry.space_group_name_H-M   'P 1'
#
loop_
_entity.id
_entity.type
_entity.pdbx_description
1 polymer ?
#
loop_
_entity_poly.entity_id
_entity_poly.type
_entity_poly.pdbx_seq_one_letter_code
_entity_poly.pdbx_strand_id
1 'polypeptide(L)'
;MVRLVERRPNSPDILSELTPALVGIHRQILEKKLPTDFTYKGLTAPWMQISIFRLLRHSKSHDPLVGQLLQETLVAFKENLSESINAALVCECVETLLHHSSEETVLNQAMPLVLQLMHHSNTNNKYVLSFTLS
;
A
#
# COMPACT_ATOMS: atom_id res chain seq x y z
N MET A 1 -8.75 -5.07 -15.14
CA MET A 1 -8.53 -4.40 -16.44
C MET A 1 -8.67 -2.89 -16.26
N VAL A 2 -7.62 -2.23 -15.77
CA VAL A 2 -7.50 -0.77 -15.77
C VAL A 2 -6.08 -0.50 -16.29
N ARG A 3 -5.96 -0.30 -17.61
CA ARG A 3 -4.72 0.18 -18.22
C ARG A 3 -4.69 1.69 -18.01
N LEU A 4 -4.00 2.15 -16.97
CA LEU A 4 -3.71 3.58 -16.83
C LEU A 4 -2.31 3.85 -17.35
N VAL A 5 -2.28 4.64 -18.43
CA VAL A 5 -1.15 5.39 -18.98
C VAL A 5 -0.04 4.54 -19.60
N GLU A 6 -0.12 4.36 -20.92
CA GLU A 6 1.06 4.04 -21.73
C GLU A 6 2.13 5.11 -21.48
N ARG A 7 3.24 4.69 -20.85
CA ARG A 7 4.38 5.54 -20.52
C ARG A 7 4.97 6.09 -21.82
N ARG A 8 4.71 7.37 -22.13
CA ARG A 8 5.38 8.03 -23.26
C ARG A 8 6.87 8.18 -22.92
N PRO A 9 7.79 7.84 -23.82
CA PRO A 9 9.23 7.76 -23.51
C PRO A 9 9.90 9.11 -23.16
N ASN A 10 9.24 10.25 -23.42
CA ASN A 10 9.81 11.59 -23.28
C ASN A 10 8.97 12.54 -22.39
N SER A 11 8.06 12.03 -21.55
CA SER A 11 7.34 12.87 -20.58
C SER A 11 8.18 13.05 -19.31
N PRO A 12 8.26 14.27 -18.71
CA PRO A 12 8.85 14.43 -17.39
C PRO A 12 8.20 13.43 -16.43
N ASP A 13 9.00 12.86 -15.52
CA ASP A 13 8.55 11.87 -14.55
C ASP A 13 7.78 12.54 -13.42
N ILE A 14 6.67 13.19 -13.79
CA ILE A 14 5.78 13.98 -12.93
C ILE A 14 5.36 13.15 -11.72
N LEU A 15 5.14 11.85 -11.93
CA LEU A 15 4.74 10.97 -10.84
C LEU A 15 5.86 10.81 -9.80
N SER A 16 7.11 10.72 -10.24
CA SER A 16 8.24 10.69 -9.32
C SER A 16 8.47 12.03 -8.61
N GLU A 17 8.13 13.15 -9.25
CA GLU A 17 8.10 14.47 -8.58
C GLU A 17 6.99 14.57 -7.53
N LEU A 18 5.88 13.85 -7.72
CA LEU A 18 4.76 13.78 -6.78
C LEU A 18 4.98 12.79 -5.64
N THR A 19 5.92 11.85 -5.76
CA THR A 19 6.21 10.84 -4.72
C THR A 19 6.37 11.44 -3.32
N PRO A 20 7.19 12.49 -3.09
CA PRO A 20 7.34 13.09 -1.77
C PRO A 20 6.03 13.66 -1.21
N ALA A 21 5.20 14.25 -2.06
CA ALA A 21 3.91 14.80 -1.68
C ALA A 21 2.93 13.68 -1.29
N LEU A 22 2.86 12.60 -2.07
CA LEU A 22 2.03 11.42 -1.79
C LEU A 22 2.44 10.72 -0.49
N VAL A 23 3.75 10.55 -0.27
CA VAL A 23 4.33 10.03 0.97
C VAL A 23 3.96 10.92 2.16
N GLY A 24 4.06 12.24 2.00
CA GLY A 24 3.69 13.20 3.02
C GLY A 24 2.21 13.13 3.41
N ILE A 25 1.32 13.03 2.42
CA ILE A 25 -0.12 12.88 2.65
C ILE A 25 -0.42 11.57 3.39
N HIS A 26 0.16 10.45 2.97
CA HIS A 26 -0.09 9.17 3.62
C HIS A 26 0.40 9.13 5.07
N ARG A 27 1.55 9.76 5.36
CA ARG A 27 2.02 9.92 6.75
C ARG A 27 1.03 10.73 7.60
N GLN A 28 0.47 11.81 7.07
CA GLN A 28 -0.57 12.57 7.79
C GLN A 28 -1.81 11.72 8.07
N ILE A 29 -2.16 10.80 7.17
CA ILE A 29 -3.26 9.84 7.38
C ILE A 29 -2.91 8.86 8.51
N LEU A 30 -1.70 8.30 8.53
CA LEU A 30 -1.23 7.42 9.62
C LEU A 30 -1.19 8.14 10.98
N GLU A 31 -0.82 9.41 11.00
CA GLU A 31 -0.84 10.29 12.17
C GLU A 31 -2.24 10.75 12.58
N LYS A 32 -3.30 10.29 11.88
CA LYS A 32 -4.70 10.65 12.13
C LYS A 32 -4.97 12.16 12.13
N LYS A 33 -4.26 12.91 11.29
CA LYS A 33 -4.44 14.37 11.14
C LYS A 33 -5.68 14.76 10.32
N LEU A 34 -6.32 13.79 9.65
CA LEU A 34 -7.54 14.03 8.88
C LEU A 34 -8.78 14.08 9.78
N PRO A 35 -9.82 14.84 9.40
CA PRO A 35 -11.11 14.83 10.10
C PRO A 35 -11.70 13.43 10.20
N THR A 36 -12.47 13.19 11.27
CA THR A 36 -13.14 11.91 11.54
C THR A 36 -14.15 11.52 10.48
N ASP A 37 -14.64 12.47 9.68
CA ASP A 37 -15.56 12.22 8.56
C ASP A 37 -14.96 11.31 7.49
N PHE A 38 -13.62 11.22 7.44
CA PHE A 38 -12.90 10.32 6.54
C PHE A 38 -12.62 8.95 7.18
N THR A 39 -13.05 8.71 8.41
CA THR A 39 -12.84 7.44 9.09
C THR A 39 -13.90 6.42 8.67
N TYR A 40 -13.45 5.24 8.26
CA TYR A 40 -14.31 4.10 7.98
C TYR A 40 -13.89 2.92 8.85
N LYS A 41 -14.83 2.39 9.66
CA LYS A 41 -14.58 1.27 10.58
C LYS A 41 -13.32 1.45 11.45
N GLY A 42 -13.12 2.66 11.98
CA GLY A 42 -11.97 2.99 12.83
C GLY A 42 -10.66 3.26 12.08
N LEU A 43 -10.65 3.15 10.75
CA LEU A 43 -9.50 3.45 9.93
C LEU A 43 -9.63 4.77 9.18
N THR A 44 -8.59 5.61 9.23
CA THR A 44 -8.58 6.93 8.59
C THR A 44 -8.36 6.81 7.09
N ALA A 45 -9.30 7.34 6.30
CA ALA A 45 -9.20 7.54 4.85
C ALA A 45 -8.71 6.34 4.02
N PRO A 46 -9.27 5.13 4.20
CA PRO A 46 -8.72 3.92 3.57
C PRO A 46 -8.68 3.98 2.04
N TRP A 47 -9.69 4.57 1.39
CA TRP A 47 -9.70 4.69 -0.07
C TRP A 47 -8.63 5.64 -0.59
N MET A 48 -8.27 6.68 0.18
CA MET A 48 -7.16 7.55 -0.18
C MET A 48 -5.83 6.81 -0.04
N GLN A 49 -5.64 6.04 1.04
CA GLN A 49 -4.46 5.20 1.21
C GLN A 49 -4.29 4.19 0.05
N ILE A 50 -5.36 3.48 -0.34
CA ILE A 50 -5.34 2.57 -1.51
C ILE A 50 -4.95 3.33 -2.78
N SER A 51 -5.53 4.50 -3.00
CA SER A 51 -5.26 5.31 -4.20
C SER A 51 -3.80 5.78 -4.24
N ILE A 52 -3.24 6.16 -3.09
CA ILE A 52 -1.85 6.56 -2.95
C ILE A 52 -0.92 5.39 -3.30
N PHE A 53 -1.14 4.19 -2.75
CA PHE A 53 -0.32 3.02 -3.08
C PHE A 53 -0.33 2.67 -4.57
N ARG A 54 -1.51 2.72 -5.20
CA ARG A 54 -1.63 2.50 -6.65
C ARG A 54 -0.87 3.54 -7.47
N LEU A 55 -0.88 4.81 -7.06
CA LEU A 55 -0.09 5.85 -7.70
C LEU A 55 1.40 5.62 -7.50
N LEU A 56 1.83 5.37 -6.25
CA LEU A 56 3.23 5.12 -5.92
C LEU A 56 3.80 3.91 -6.65
N ARG A 57 2.99 2.89 -6.96
CA ARG A 57 3.39 1.74 -7.77
C ARG A 57 3.97 2.14 -9.14
N HIS A 58 3.50 3.23 -9.73
CA HIS A 58 3.96 3.66 -11.06
C HIS A 58 5.16 4.64 -10.98
N SER A 59 5.61 5.01 -9.78
CA SER A 59 6.78 5.88 -9.59
C SER A 59 8.09 5.15 -9.92
N LYS A 60 9.23 5.87 -9.89
CA LYS A 60 10.56 5.27 -10.09
C LYS A 60 10.77 4.04 -9.22
N SER A 61 11.26 2.97 -9.85
CA SER A 61 11.69 1.78 -9.12
C SER A 61 12.77 2.14 -8.10
N HIS A 62 12.71 1.54 -6.91
CA HIS A 62 13.64 1.73 -5.79
C HIS A 62 13.69 3.14 -5.17
N ASP A 63 12.57 3.87 -5.13
CA ASP A 63 12.51 5.11 -4.35
C ASP A 63 12.53 4.79 -2.82
N PRO A 64 13.56 5.24 -2.06
CA PRO A 64 13.67 4.94 -0.64
C PRO A 64 12.52 5.51 0.19
N LEU A 65 11.90 6.61 -0.25
CA LEU A 65 10.74 7.20 0.44
C LEU A 65 9.54 6.26 0.38
N VAL A 66 9.36 5.55 -0.73
CA VAL A 66 8.29 4.56 -0.90
C VAL A 66 8.57 3.35 -0.01
N GLY A 67 9.81 2.84 0.00
CA GLY A 67 10.19 1.73 0.88
C GLY A 67 9.92 2.01 2.36
N GLN A 68 10.31 3.20 2.84
CA GLN A 68 10.06 3.62 4.22
C GLN A 68 8.55 3.74 4.52
N LEU A 69 7.77 4.31 3.60
CA LEU A 69 6.31 4.44 3.74
C LEU A 69 5.62 3.07 3.87
N LEU A 70 6.03 2.10 3.04
CA LEU A 70 5.49 0.74 3.07
C LEU A 70 5.82 0.08 4.41
N GLN A 71 7.04 0.26 4.91
CA GLN A 71 7.45 -0.24 6.23
C GLN A 71 6.58 0.33 7.37
N GLU A 72 6.43 1.67 7.41
CA GLU A 72 5.58 2.38 8.39
C GLU A 72 4.14 1.85 8.35
N THR A 73 3.62 1.61 7.15
CA THR A 73 2.26 1.08 6.92
C THR A 73 2.12 -0.34 7.44
N LEU A 74 3.03 -1.25 7.08
CA LEU A 74 2.98 -2.66 7.52
C LEU A 74 3.01 -2.77 9.05
N VAL A 75 3.83 -1.95 9.72
CA VAL A 75 3.88 -1.88 11.18
C VAL A 75 2.53 -1.41 11.76
N ALA A 76 1.92 -0.38 11.18
CA ALA A 76 0.65 0.17 11.65
C ALA A 76 -0.53 -0.83 11.57
N PHE A 77 -0.52 -1.73 10.58
CA PHE A 77 -1.59 -2.71 10.36
C PHE A 77 -1.35 -4.08 10.99
N LYS A 78 -0.17 -4.32 11.57
CA LYS A 78 0.24 -5.63 12.10
C LYS A 78 -0.72 -6.24 13.12
N GLU A 79 -1.35 -5.40 13.93
CA GLU A 79 -2.26 -5.84 15.00
C GLU A 79 -3.73 -5.87 14.58
N ASN A 80 -4.08 -5.37 13.39
CA ASN A 80 -5.47 -5.09 13.00
C ASN A 80 -5.81 -5.68 11.62
N LEU A 81 -5.70 -7.00 11.43
CA LEU A 81 -6.03 -7.66 10.15
C LEU A 81 -7.43 -8.28 10.07
N SER A 82 -8.24 -8.18 11.13
CA SER A 82 -9.57 -8.81 11.21
C SER A 82 -10.57 -8.23 10.21
N GLU A 83 -10.48 -6.94 9.93
CA GLU A 83 -11.36 -6.24 9.01
C GLU A 83 -10.86 -6.36 7.56
N SER A 84 -11.78 -6.66 6.63
CA SER A 84 -11.45 -6.80 5.20
C SER A 84 -10.81 -5.54 4.59
N ILE A 85 -11.10 -4.35 5.13
CA ILE A 85 -10.49 -3.10 4.64
C ILE A 85 -8.99 -3.02 4.99
N ASN A 86 -8.60 -3.50 6.18
CA ASN A 86 -7.20 -3.54 6.59
C ASN A 86 -6.45 -4.59 5.79
N ALA A 87 -7.09 -5.75 5.55
CA ALA A 87 -6.55 -6.77 4.66
C ALA A 87 -6.31 -6.23 3.24
N ALA A 88 -7.27 -5.47 2.68
CA ALA A 88 -7.13 -4.87 1.36
C ALA A 88 -5.96 -3.87 1.29
N LEU A 89 -5.76 -3.06 2.33
CA LEU A 89 -4.63 -2.12 2.40
C LEU A 89 -3.27 -2.82 2.48
N VAL A 90 -3.19 -3.88 3.28
CA VAL A 90 -1.96 -4.70 3.34
C VAL A 90 -1.70 -5.38 2.00
N CYS A 91 -2.71 -5.88 1.31
CA CYS A 91 -2.55 -6.44 -0.04
C CYS A 91 -2.00 -5.39 -1.02
N GLU A 92 -2.57 -4.18 -1.04
CA GLU A 92 -2.09 -3.08 -1.89
C GLU A 92 -0.66 -2.64 -1.54
N CYS A 93 -0.31 -2.66 -0.25
CA CYS A 93 1.04 -2.40 0.23
C CYS A 93 2.02 -3.47 -0.27
N VAL A 94 1.66 -4.76 -0.19
CA VAL A 94 2.45 -5.89 -0.67
C VAL A 94 2.61 -5.84 -2.20
N GLU A 95 1.55 -5.55 -2.94
CA GLU A 95 1.60 -5.44 -4.40
C GLU A 95 2.54 -4.30 -4.84
N THR A 96 2.49 -3.17 -4.13
CA THR A 96 3.39 -2.03 -4.37
C THR A 96 4.84 -2.39 -4.02
N LEU A 97 5.05 -3.13 -2.94
CA LEU A 97 6.37 -3.63 -2.52
C LEU A 97 7.00 -4.58 -3.54
N LEU A 98 6.20 -5.51 -4.09
CA LEU A 98 6.62 -6.45 -5.13
C LEU A 98 6.99 -5.72 -6.43
N HIS A 99 6.29 -4.64 -6.77
CA HIS A 99 6.58 -3.86 -7.98
C HIS A 99 7.91 -3.07 -7.87
N HIS A 100 8.24 -2.56 -6.69
CA HIS A 100 9.42 -1.72 -6.46
C HIS A 100 10.71 -2.50 -6.16
N SER A 101 10.70 -3.85 -6.23
CA SER A 101 11.80 -4.72 -5.80
C SER A 101 12.44 -4.22 -4.50
N SER A 102 11.61 -4.07 -3.47
CA SER A 102 12.01 -3.46 -2.21
C SER A 102 13.09 -4.27 -1.48
N GLU A 103 13.78 -3.60 -0.55
CA GLU A 103 14.80 -4.20 0.31
C GLU A 103 14.26 -5.44 1.06
N GLU A 104 15.12 -6.44 1.25
CA GLU A 104 14.82 -7.71 1.93
C GLU A 104 14.20 -7.49 3.33
N THR A 105 14.58 -6.40 4.00
CA THR A 105 14.06 -6.02 5.31
C THR A 105 12.56 -5.74 5.29
N VAL A 106 12.03 -5.05 4.28
CA VAL A 106 10.61 -4.73 4.17
C VAL A 106 9.80 -5.97 3.74
N LEU A 107 10.38 -6.80 2.87
CA LEU A 107 9.82 -8.11 2.50
C LEU A 107 9.62 -9.01 3.74
N ASN A 108 10.63 -9.09 4.60
CA ASN A 108 10.58 -9.88 5.84
C ASN A 108 9.53 -9.37 6.82
N GLN A 109 9.17 -8.08 6.79
CA GLN A 109 8.08 -7.52 7.60
C GLN A 109 6.69 -7.79 7.00
N ALA A 110 6.59 -7.85 5.67
CA ALA A 110 5.34 -8.18 5.00
C ALA A 110 4.97 -9.66 5.14
N MET A 111 5.95 -10.55 5.15
CA MET A 111 5.73 -12.01 5.12
C MET A 111 4.81 -12.52 6.25
N PRO A 112 4.99 -12.15 7.53
CA PRO A 112 4.10 -12.59 8.60
C PRO A 112 2.65 -12.13 8.40
N LEU A 113 2.44 -10.93 7.85
CA LEU A 113 1.11 -10.39 7.59
C LEU A 113 0.41 -11.14 6.46
N VAL A 114 1.15 -11.46 5.39
CA VAL A 114 0.66 -12.31 4.30
C VAL A 114 0.28 -13.69 4.82
N LEU A 115 1.13 -14.31 5.65
CA LEU A 115 0.83 -15.60 6.27
C LEU A 115 -0.44 -15.53 7.14
N GLN A 116 -0.56 -14.51 8.00
CA GLN A 116 -1.76 -14.29 8.83
C GLN A 116 -3.02 -14.14 7.97
N LEU A 117 -2.95 -13.37 6.89
CA LEU A 117 -4.07 -13.19 5.97
C LEU A 117 -4.44 -14.49 5.21
N MET A 118 -3.47 -15.32 4.84
CA MET A 118 -3.73 -16.64 4.22
C MET A 118 -4.42 -17.61 5.18
N HIS A 119 -4.04 -17.58 6.46
CA HIS A 119 -4.63 -18.43 7.50
C HIS A 119 -5.96 -17.91 8.01
N HIS A 120 -6.31 -16.65 7.77
CA HIS A 120 -7.56 -16.05 8.22
C HIS A 120 -8.78 -16.82 7.66
N SER A 121 -9.88 -16.89 8.42
CA SER A 121 -11.10 -17.64 8.04
C SER A 121 -11.85 -17.04 6.85
N ASN A 122 -11.49 -15.84 6.41
CA ASN A 122 -12.21 -15.10 5.37
C ASN A 122 -11.71 -15.50 3.98
N THR A 123 -12.52 -16.25 3.25
CA THR A 123 -12.20 -16.72 1.89
C THR A 123 -11.91 -15.57 0.91
N ASN A 124 -12.59 -14.43 1.05
CA ASN A 124 -12.39 -13.28 0.17
C ASN A 124 -10.96 -12.72 0.27
N ASN A 125 -10.43 -12.63 1.50
CA ASN A 125 -9.07 -12.15 1.72
C ASN A 125 -8.04 -13.10 1.07
N LYS A 126 -8.29 -14.41 1.10
CA LYS A 126 -7.43 -15.42 0.44
C LYS A 126 -7.42 -15.27 -1.06
N TYR A 127 -8.59 -15.06 -1.68
CA TYR A 127 -8.68 -14.84 -3.12
C TYR A 127 -7.91 -13.59 -3.55
N VAL A 128 -8.09 -12.46 -2.85
CA VAL A 128 -7.37 -11.22 -3.16
C VAL A 128 -5.86 -11.40 -3.02
N LEU A 129 -5.40 -12.06 -1.96
CA LEU A 129 -3.98 -12.37 -1.79
C LEU A 129 -3.44 -13.27 -2.89
N SER A 130 -4.15 -14.33 -3.27
CA SER A 130 -3.69 -15.23 -4.35
C SER A 130 -3.49 -14.48 -5.67
N PHE A 131 -4.38 -13.52 -5.97
CA PHE A 131 -4.23 -12.66 -7.13
C PHE A 131 -3.04 -11.70 -7.00
N THR A 132 -2.77 -11.19 -5.79
CA THR A 132 -1.68 -10.25 -5.52
C THR A 132 -0.29 -10.91 -5.65
N LEU A 133 -0.19 -12.21 -5.34
CA LEU A 133 1.06 -12.98 -5.36
C LEU A 133 1.33 -13.73 -6.69
N SER A 134 0.38 -13.69 -7.64
CA SER A 134 0.50 -14.33 -8.96
C SER A 134 1.25 -13.45 -9.96
#